data_AF-A0A1S9B1M3-F1
#
_entry.id   AF-A0A1S9B1M3-F1
#
_cell.length_a   1.000
_cell.length_b   1.000
_cell.length_c   1.000
_cell.angle_alpha   90.00
_cell.angle_beta   90.00
_cell.angle_gamma   90.00
#
_symmetry.space_group_name_H-M   'P 1'
#
loop_
_entity.id
_entity.type
_entity.pdbx_description
1 polymer ?
#
loop_
_entity_poly.entity_id
_entity_poly.type
_entity_poly.pdbx_seq_one_letter_code
_entity_poly.pdbx_strand_id
1 'polypeptide(L)'
;MKQLLILAAGLLLAAPAASAQTTASASTAPVPAPQRKAAEELLTVMQMEKTTDNALDQMVTAQLVQRPELKPVETEMRSFLTKYMSWASLKDDMVDLYAREFSEKELKDLKKFYASSTGQKFVGKQGTLMGAGIEIGQRRMQEHMPELQQAIMNKMKVVQE
;
A
#
# COMPACT_ATOMS: atom_id res chain seq x y z
N MET A 1 32.89 -8.07 34.59
CA MET A 1 33.30 -9.47 34.45
C MET A 1 32.39 -10.14 33.44
N LYS A 2 32.97 -10.63 32.33
CA LYS A 2 32.50 -11.69 31.40
C LYS A 2 31.09 -11.52 30.79
N GLN A 3 30.90 -11.01 29.57
CA GLN A 3 31.21 -11.57 28.23
C GLN A 3 30.67 -13.00 28.01
N LEU A 4 29.99 -13.17 26.86
CA LEU A 4 29.55 -14.40 26.19
C LEU A 4 28.40 -15.15 26.90
N LEU A 5 27.30 -15.49 26.23
CA LEU A 5 27.27 -16.35 25.04
C LEU A 5 26.16 -15.96 24.06
N ILE A 6 26.60 -15.60 22.86
CA ILE A 6 25.87 -15.78 21.60
C ILE A 6 25.74 -17.29 21.38
N LEU A 7 24.52 -17.80 21.26
CA LEU A 7 24.27 -19.12 20.67
C LEU A 7 23.51 -18.95 19.38
N ALA A 8 24.30 -18.72 18.34
CA ALA A 8 23.92 -19.03 16.97
C ALA A 8 23.97 -20.56 16.81
N ALA A 9 22.83 -21.16 16.50
CA ALA A 9 22.72 -22.43 15.80
C ALA A 9 21.67 -22.17 14.70
N GLY A 10 22.02 -21.98 13.44
CA GLY A 10 22.91 -22.85 12.68
C GLY A 10 22.14 -24.04 12.11
N LEU A 11 20.89 -23.84 11.65
CA LEU A 11 20.21 -24.82 10.80
C LEU A 11 20.39 -24.40 9.34
N LEU A 12 21.55 -24.76 8.78
CA LEU A 12 21.80 -24.78 7.35
C LEU A 12 20.97 -25.91 6.73
N LEU A 13 19.80 -25.57 6.20
CA LEU A 13 19.13 -26.35 5.16
C LEU A 13 19.62 -25.84 3.81
N ALA A 14 20.54 -26.58 3.21
CA ALA A 14 20.88 -26.43 1.81
C ALA A 14 19.69 -26.92 0.96
N ALA A 15 19.14 -26.04 0.13
CA ALA A 15 18.34 -26.39 -1.04
C ALA A 15 18.77 -25.49 -2.22
N PRO A 16 18.92 -26.05 -3.43
CA PRO A 16 19.57 -25.38 -4.56
C PRO A 16 18.62 -24.42 -5.30
N ALA A 17 19.18 -23.30 -5.76
CA ALA A 17 18.76 -22.48 -6.91
C ALA A 17 17.25 -22.41 -7.24
N ALA A 18 16.55 -21.45 -6.63
CA ALA A 18 15.33 -20.83 -7.17
C ALA A 18 15.11 -19.54 -6.34
N SER A 19 15.01 -18.33 -6.86
CA SER A 19 14.92 -17.83 -8.22
C SER A 19 15.79 -16.58 -8.27
N ALA A 20 16.49 -16.36 -9.39
CA ALA A 20 16.88 -15.01 -9.75
C ALA A 20 15.60 -14.16 -9.67
N GLN A 21 15.57 -13.20 -8.75
CA GLN A 21 14.62 -12.11 -8.86
C GLN A 21 14.94 -11.43 -10.19
N THR A 22 14.19 -11.82 -11.22
CA THR A 22 13.97 -10.97 -12.37
C THR A 22 13.26 -9.74 -11.81
N THR A 23 14.03 -8.77 -11.31
CA THR A 23 13.60 -7.39 -11.39
C THR A 23 13.31 -7.19 -12.87
N ALA A 24 12.03 -7.18 -13.23
CA ALA A 24 11.60 -6.84 -14.57
C ALA A 24 12.37 -5.58 -14.92
N SER A 25 13.32 -5.69 -15.86
CA SER A 25 14.00 -4.52 -16.38
C SER A 25 12.89 -3.61 -16.83
N ALA A 26 12.75 -2.44 -16.19
CA ALA A 26 11.82 -1.42 -16.62
C ALA A 26 12.12 -1.19 -18.10
N SER A 27 11.26 -1.71 -18.95
CA SER A 27 11.45 -1.63 -20.39
C SER A 27 11.48 -0.16 -20.74
N THR A 28 12.63 0.32 -21.21
CA THR A 28 12.81 1.68 -21.71
C THR A 28 12.13 1.88 -23.06
N ALA A 29 11.40 0.87 -23.56
CA ALA A 29 10.61 1.00 -24.77
C ALA A 29 9.49 2.04 -24.56
N PRO A 30 9.26 2.95 -25.53
CA PRO A 30 8.15 3.88 -25.47
C PRO A 30 6.82 3.15 -25.31
N VAL A 31 5.99 3.60 -24.37
CA VAL A 31 4.67 3.03 -24.13
C VAL A 31 3.75 3.32 -25.34
N PRO A 32 3.03 2.33 -25.88
CA PRO A 32 2.12 2.56 -26.99
C PRO A 32 1.04 3.61 -26.65
N ALA A 33 0.77 4.52 -27.60
CA ALA A 33 -0.22 5.58 -27.41
C ALA A 33 -1.64 5.08 -27.01
N PRO A 34 -2.17 3.99 -27.58
CA PRO A 34 -3.46 3.43 -27.14
C PRO A 34 -3.46 2.99 -25.68
N GLN A 35 -2.33 2.48 -25.19
CA GLN A 35 -2.16 2.00 -23.83
C GLN A 35 -2.05 3.16 -22.84
N ARG A 36 -1.27 4.21 -23.17
CA ARG A 36 -1.25 5.47 -22.40
C ARG A 36 -2.65 6.08 -22.29
N LYS A 37 -3.40 6.15 -23.40
CA LYS A 37 -4.77 6.67 -23.38
C LYS A 37 -5.69 5.85 -22.48
N ALA A 38 -5.61 4.52 -22.54
CA ALA A 38 -6.42 3.66 -21.66
C ALA A 38 -6.06 3.84 -20.18
N ALA A 39 -4.79 4.04 -19.84
CA ALA A 39 -4.35 4.34 -18.48
C ALA A 39 -4.85 5.72 -18.00
N GLU A 40 -4.76 6.75 -18.84
CA GLU A 40 -5.29 8.08 -18.50
C GLU A 40 -6.80 8.05 -18.20
N GLU A 41 -7.57 7.36 -19.03
CA GLU A 41 -9.02 7.18 -18.81
C GLU A 41 -9.31 6.40 -17.51
N LEU A 42 -8.53 5.36 -17.20
CA LEU A 42 -8.65 4.63 -15.94
C LEU A 42 -8.38 5.54 -14.73
N LEU A 43 -7.27 6.29 -14.74
CA LEU A 43 -6.87 7.19 -13.65
C LEU A 43 -7.91 8.30 -13.43
N THR A 44 -8.57 8.73 -14.51
CA THR A 44 -9.68 9.69 -14.45
C THR A 44 -10.89 9.08 -13.72
N VAL A 45 -11.31 7.87 -14.09
CA VAL A 45 -12.44 7.18 -13.45
C VAL A 45 -12.14 6.86 -11.98
N MET A 46 -10.88 6.59 -11.65
CA MET A 46 -10.41 6.42 -10.28
C MET A 46 -10.40 7.72 -9.46
N GLN A 47 -10.66 8.88 -10.08
CA GLN A 47 -10.63 10.21 -9.44
C GLN A 47 -9.27 10.52 -8.80
N MET A 48 -8.18 10.17 -9.50
CA MET A 48 -6.82 10.36 -8.98
C MET A 48 -6.47 11.83 -8.76
N GLU A 49 -6.97 12.74 -9.59
CA GLU A 49 -6.81 14.19 -9.41
C GLU A 49 -7.36 14.65 -8.06
N LYS A 50 -8.67 14.44 -7.85
CA LYS A 50 -9.35 14.76 -6.59
C LYS A 50 -8.71 14.08 -5.38
N THR A 51 -8.27 12.83 -5.53
CA THR A 51 -7.62 12.08 -4.45
C THR A 51 -6.27 12.69 -4.09
N THR A 52 -5.49 13.09 -5.10
CA THR A 52 -4.18 13.74 -4.91
C THR A 52 -4.35 15.11 -4.26
N ASP A 53 -5.28 15.94 -4.75
CA ASP A 53 -5.54 17.26 -4.17
C ASP A 53 -5.97 17.18 -2.72
N ASN A 54 -6.91 16.28 -2.40
CA ASN A 54 -7.34 16.04 -1.03
C ASN A 54 -6.18 15.57 -0.13
N ALA A 55 -5.30 14.69 -0.64
CA ALA A 55 -4.16 14.19 0.12
C ALA A 55 -3.14 15.30 0.42
N LEU A 56 -2.86 16.19 -0.55
CA LEU A 56 -1.98 17.34 -0.33
C LEU A 56 -2.56 18.31 0.71
N ASP A 57 -3.85 18.61 0.61
CA ASP A 57 -4.54 19.47 1.58
C ASP A 57 -4.54 18.90 2.98
N GLN A 58 -4.83 17.60 3.11
CA GLN A 58 -4.78 16.89 4.39
C GLN A 58 -3.38 16.87 4.97
N MET A 59 -2.35 16.67 4.13
CA MET A 59 -0.95 16.65 4.57
C MET A 59 -0.53 18.01 5.15
N VAL A 60 -0.82 19.12 4.45
CA VAL A 60 -0.51 20.47 4.94
C VAL A 60 -1.28 20.76 6.23
N THR A 61 -2.59 20.45 6.23
CA THR A 61 -3.44 20.68 7.41
C THR A 61 -2.94 19.92 8.63
N ALA A 62 -2.58 18.64 8.46
CA ALA A 62 -2.03 17.82 9.53
C ALA A 62 -0.71 18.40 10.07
N GLN A 63 0.19 18.87 9.20
CA GLN A 63 1.44 19.51 9.61
C GLN A 63 1.19 20.79 10.42
N LEU A 64 0.21 21.62 10.02
CA LEU A 64 -0.14 22.85 10.74
C LEU A 64 -0.80 22.59 12.09
N VAL A 65 -1.61 21.52 12.19
CA VAL A 65 -2.19 21.10 13.48
C VAL A 65 -1.09 20.62 14.43
N GLN A 66 -0.11 19.88 13.92
CA GLN A 66 1.01 19.39 14.74
C GLN A 66 2.01 20.50 15.08
N ARG A 67 2.20 21.46 14.17
CA ARG A 67 3.19 22.54 14.26
C ARG A 67 2.60 23.90 13.90
N PRO A 68 1.86 24.53 14.81
CA PRO A 68 1.21 25.82 14.56
C PRO A 68 2.19 26.94 14.17
N GLU A 69 3.47 26.83 14.54
CA GLU A 69 4.53 27.78 14.16
C GLU A 69 4.79 27.83 12.66
N LEU A 70 4.35 26.82 11.88
CA LEU A 70 4.46 26.79 10.43
C LEU A 70 3.36 27.58 9.72
N LYS A 71 2.37 28.12 10.44
CA LYS A 71 1.27 28.89 9.86
C LYS A 71 1.72 30.05 8.95
N PRO A 72 2.78 30.83 9.29
CA PRO A 72 3.27 31.90 8.42
C PRO A 72 3.85 31.41 7.08
N VAL A 73 4.25 30.14 6.98
CA VAL A 73 4.84 29.54 5.78
C VAL A 73 3.90 28.56 5.06
N GLU A 74 2.61 28.56 5.42
CA GLU A 74 1.60 27.67 4.82
C GLU A 74 1.52 27.86 3.30
N THR A 75 1.56 29.11 2.82
CA THR A 75 1.45 29.44 1.41
C THR A 75 2.63 28.88 0.61
N GLU A 76 3.85 28.97 1.14
CA GLU A 76 5.07 28.43 0.54
C GLU A 76 5.03 26.91 0.48
N MET A 77 4.57 26.26 1.57
CA MET A 77 4.40 24.81 1.61
C MET A 77 3.39 24.34 0.55
N ARG A 78 2.20 24.97 0.50
CA ARG A 78 1.17 24.65 -0.48
C ARG A 78 1.66 24.88 -1.90
N SER A 79 2.29 26.03 -2.15
CA SER A 79 2.82 26.37 -3.48
C SER A 79 3.88 25.37 -3.95
N PHE A 80 4.78 24.95 -3.05
CA PHE A 80 5.77 23.93 -3.36
C PHE A 80 5.13 22.59 -3.72
N LEU A 81 4.16 22.14 -2.91
CA LEU A 81 3.44 20.88 -3.14
C LEU A 81 2.62 20.92 -4.43
N THR A 82 1.88 22.00 -4.70
CA THR A 82 1.16 22.15 -5.96
C THR A 82 2.12 22.11 -7.15
N LYS A 83 3.30 22.72 -7.04
CA LYS A 83 4.25 22.76 -8.15
C LYS A 83 4.81 21.39 -8.55
N TYR A 84 5.08 20.51 -7.58
CA TYR A 84 5.79 19.25 -7.83
C TYR A 84 4.97 17.99 -7.55
N MET A 85 3.88 18.10 -6.81
CA MET A 85 3.08 16.98 -6.33
C MET A 85 1.61 17.07 -6.73
N SER A 86 1.20 18.14 -7.43
CA SER A 86 -0.14 18.20 -8.00
C SER A 86 -0.34 17.10 -9.03
N TRP A 87 -1.62 16.76 -9.26
CA TRP A 87 -1.98 15.87 -10.35
C TRP A 87 -1.43 16.34 -11.69
N ALA A 88 -1.48 17.65 -11.98
CA ALA A 88 -0.92 18.21 -13.22
C ALA A 88 0.58 17.90 -13.39
N SER A 89 1.35 17.89 -12.30
CA SER A 89 2.79 17.56 -12.33
C SER A 89 3.05 16.06 -12.46
N LEU A 90 2.18 15.22 -11.88
CA LEU A 90 2.42 13.77 -11.76
C LEU A 90 1.70 12.94 -12.82
N LYS A 91 0.71 13.52 -13.51
CA LYS A 91 -0.20 12.79 -14.39
C LYS A 91 0.54 11.96 -15.43
N ASP A 92 1.53 12.55 -16.12
CA ASP A 92 2.24 11.83 -17.18
C ASP A 92 3.05 10.65 -16.66
N ASP A 93 3.74 10.81 -15.53
CA ASP A 93 4.49 9.73 -14.87
C ASP A 93 3.54 8.61 -14.41
N MET A 94 2.39 8.97 -13.86
CA MET A 94 1.37 8.02 -13.42
C MET A 94 0.71 7.28 -14.60
N VAL A 95 0.45 7.98 -15.71
CA VAL A 95 -0.06 7.37 -16.94
C VAL A 95 0.96 6.37 -17.49
N ASP A 96 2.24 6.75 -17.56
CA ASP A 96 3.30 5.84 -18.01
C ASP A 96 3.45 4.63 -17.10
N LEU A 97 3.42 4.84 -15.79
CA LEU A 97 3.49 3.75 -14.82
C LEU A 97 2.39 2.72 -15.09
N TYR A 98 1.12 3.14 -15.10
CA TYR A 98 0.00 2.22 -15.30
C TYR A 98 0.03 1.58 -16.69
N ALA A 99 0.43 2.33 -17.71
CA ALA A 99 0.47 1.82 -19.07
C ALA A 99 1.66 0.86 -19.33
N ARG A 100 2.70 0.85 -18.48
CA ARG A 100 3.76 -0.18 -18.51
C ARG A 100 3.35 -1.46 -17.79
N GLU A 101 2.61 -1.34 -16.69
CA GLU A 101 2.25 -2.48 -15.84
C GLU A 101 1.06 -3.29 -16.38
N PHE A 102 0.15 -2.65 -17.13
CA PHE A 102 -1.08 -3.29 -17.61
C PHE A 102 -1.21 -3.15 -19.12
N SER A 103 -1.66 -4.21 -19.79
CA SER A 103 -2.03 -4.16 -21.20
C SER A 103 -3.19 -3.20 -21.46
N GLU A 104 -3.33 -2.72 -22.70
CA GLU A 104 -4.46 -1.87 -23.10
C GLU A 104 -5.83 -2.52 -22.76
N LYS A 105 -5.93 -3.83 -22.95
CA LYS A 105 -7.16 -4.58 -22.64
C LYS A 105 -7.46 -4.57 -21.14
N GLU A 106 -6.46 -4.84 -20.29
CA GLU A 106 -6.62 -4.84 -18.84
C GLU A 106 -6.99 -3.46 -18.31
N LEU A 107 -6.33 -2.40 -18.80
CA LEU A 107 -6.66 -1.02 -18.45
C LEU A 107 -8.12 -0.68 -18.78
N LYS A 108 -8.62 -1.10 -19.95
CA LYS A 108 -10.02 -0.91 -20.34
C LYS A 108 -10.99 -1.71 -19.46
N ASP A 109 -10.62 -2.93 -19.08
CA ASP A 109 -11.46 -3.76 -18.22
C ASP A 109 -11.51 -3.24 -16.78
N LEU A 110 -10.37 -2.79 -16.25
CA LEU A 110 -10.28 -2.05 -14.98
C LEU A 110 -11.15 -0.79 -15.03
N LYS A 111 -11.06 0.00 -16.10
CA LYS A 111 -11.89 1.20 -16.26
C LYS A 111 -13.39 0.87 -16.19
N LYS A 112 -13.83 -0.18 -16.89
CA LYS A 112 -15.24 -0.64 -16.84
C LYS A 112 -15.65 -1.02 -15.42
N PHE A 113 -14.79 -1.74 -14.69
CA PHE A 113 -15.04 -2.10 -13.31
C PHE A 113 -15.18 -0.84 -12.43
N TYR A 114 -14.18 0.05 -12.44
CA TYR A 114 -14.18 1.29 -11.63
C TYR A 114 -15.31 2.26 -12.01
N ALA A 115 -15.80 2.23 -13.26
CA ALA A 115 -16.94 3.04 -13.68
C ALA A 115 -18.30 2.43 -13.29
N SER A 116 -18.35 1.13 -12.98
CA SER A 116 -19.59 0.45 -12.63
C SER A 116 -20.07 0.81 -11.22
N SER A 117 -21.38 0.82 -11.01
CA SER A 117 -21.98 1.04 -9.68
C SER A 117 -21.49 0.04 -8.63
N THR A 118 -21.27 -1.21 -9.05
CA THR A 118 -20.73 -2.26 -8.18
C THR A 118 -19.26 -2.04 -7.86
N GLY A 119 -18.43 -1.66 -8.84
CA GLY A 119 -17.01 -1.39 -8.62
C GLY A 119 -16.79 -0.16 -7.73
N GLN A 120 -17.52 0.93 -7.94
CA GLN A 120 -17.49 2.10 -7.07
C GLN A 120 -17.89 1.74 -5.63
N LYS A 121 -18.98 0.96 -5.47
CA LYS A 121 -19.41 0.47 -4.15
C LYS A 121 -18.36 -0.43 -3.50
N PHE A 122 -17.74 -1.32 -4.27
CA PHE A 122 -16.73 -2.24 -3.76
C PHE A 122 -15.50 -1.47 -3.26
N VAL A 123 -14.92 -0.60 -4.09
CA VAL A 123 -13.75 0.23 -3.74
C VAL A 123 -14.05 1.08 -2.50
N GLY A 124 -15.22 1.74 -2.45
CA GLY A 124 -15.65 2.52 -1.28
C GLY A 124 -15.88 1.69 -0.01
N LYS A 125 -16.02 0.36 -0.11
CA LYS A 125 -16.23 -0.55 1.03
C LYS A 125 -14.98 -1.34 1.43
N GLN A 126 -13.90 -1.31 0.65
CA GLN A 126 -12.69 -2.10 0.94
C GLN A 126 -12.13 -1.82 2.34
N GLY A 127 -12.04 -0.54 2.74
CA GLY A 127 -11.58 -0.17 4.09
C GLY A 127 -12.49 -0.69 5.20
N THR A 128 -13.82 -0.56 5.04
CA THR A 128 -14.80 -1.10 6.00
C THR A 128 -14.72 -2.62 6.13
N LEU A 129 -14.59 -3.32 5.00
CA LEU A 129 -14.49 -4.78 4.98
C LEU A 129 -13.20 -5.26 5.67
N MET A 130 -12.07 -4.59 5.39
CA MET A 130 -10.79 -4.88 6.03
C MET A 130 -10.86 -4.64 7.55
N GLY A 131 -11.44 -3.51 7.98
CA GLY A 131 -11.64 -3.21 9.40
C GLY A 131 -12.50 -4.25 10.12
N ALA A 132 -13.65 -4.60 9.53
CA ALA A 132 -14.52 -5.65 10.08
C ALA A 132 -13.81 -7.02 10.15
N GLY A 133 -12.97 -7.34 9.15
CA GLY A 133 -12.15 -8.56 9.17
C GLY A 133 -11.17 -8.61 10.35
N ILE A 134 -10.50 -7.49 10.65
CA ILE A 134 -9.60 -7.36 11.80
C ILE A 134 -10.38 -7.56 13.11
N GLU A 135 -11.54 -6.92 13.27
CA GLU A 135 -12.38 -7.07 14.47
C GLU A 135 -12.84 -8.51 14.69
N ILE A 136 -13.19 -9.23 13.61
CA ILE A 136 -13.52 -10.66 13.70
C ILE A 136 -12.32 -11.46 14.21
N GLY A 137 -11.12 -11.20 13.69
CA GLY A 137 -9.90 -11.86 14.12
C GLY A 137 -9.58 -11.59 15.59
N GLN A 138 -9.68 -10.33 16.03
CA GLN A 138 -9.48 -9.93 17.42
C GLN A 138 -10.47 -10.63 18.37
N ARG A 139 -11.76 -10.68 17.99
CA ARG A 139 -12.77 -11.37 18.78
C ARG A 139 -12.47 -12.85 18.94
N ARG A 140 -12.15 -13.54 17.84
CA ARG A 140 -11.76 -14.97 17.90
C ARG A 140 -10.52 -15.19 18.76
N MET A 141 -9.52 -14.33 18.65
CA MET A 141 -8.33 -14.42 19.50
C MET A 141 -8.68 -14.28 20.99
N GLN A 142 -9.54 -13.32 21.34
CA GLN A 142 -9.98 -13.13 22.73
C GLN A 142 -10.78 -14.33 23.25
N GLU A 143 -11.71 -14.86 22.45
CA GLU A 143 -12.53 -16.03 22.78
C GLU A 143 -11.67 -17.28 23.04
N HIS A 144 -10.60 -17.47 22.26
CA HIS A 144 -9.74 -18.66 22.31
C HIS A 144 -8.40 -18.45 23.07
N MET A 145 -8.16 -17.26 23.63
CA MET A 145 -6.94 -16.98 24.39
C MET A 145 -6.72 -17.95 25.57
N PRO A 146 -7.74 -18.33 26.36
CA PRO A 146 -7.55 -19.26 27.47
C PRO A 146 -7.07 -20.64 27.02
N GLU A 147 -7.54 -21.13 25.87
CA GLU A 147 -7.11 -22.40 25.29
C GLU A 147 -5.61 -22.38 24.96
N LEU A 148 -5.15 -21.30 24.32
CA LEU A 148 -3.73 -21.11 24.01
C LEU A 148 -2.89 -21.02 25.30
N GLN A 149 -3.34 -20.27 26.31
CA GLN A 149 -2.66 -20.17 27.61
C GLN A 149 -2.51 -21.54 28.28
N GLN A 150 -3.56 -22.36 28.26
CA GLN A 150 -3.52 -23.71 28.82
C GLN A 150 -2.54 -24.61 28.07
N ALA A 151 -2.53 -24.55 26.73
CA ALA A 151 -1.61 -25.33 25.91
C ALA A 151 -0.14 -24.97 26.21
N ILE A 152 0.16 -23.67 26.33
CA ILE A 152 1.50 -23.17 26.68
C ILE A 152 1.89 -23.66 28.08
N MET A 153 1.02 -23.48 29.10
CA MET A 153 1.29 -23.94 30.46
C MET A 153 1.59 -25.44 30.52
N ASN A 154 0.80 -26.25 29.82
CA ASN A 154 1.01 -27.70 29.78
C ASN A 154 2.36 -28.05 29.15
N LYS A 155 2.72 -27.40 28.03
CA LYS A 155 4.00 -27.66 27.37
C LYS A 155 5.19 -27.22 28.22
N MET A 156 5.07 -26.09 28.92
CA MET A 156 6.14 -25.56 29.78
C MET A 156 6.40 -26.43 31.01
N LYS A 157 5.40 -27.15 31.53
CA LYS A 157 5.59 -28.14 32.60
C LYS A 157 6.41 -29.34 32.12
N VAL A 158 6.06 -29.88 30.95
CA VAL A 158 6.75 -31.04 30.34
C VAL A 158 8.22 -30.74 29.99
N VAL A 159 8.57 -29.50 29.66
CA VAL A 159 9.96 -29.11 29.35
C VAL A 159 10.85 -28.97 30.60
N GLN A 160 10.25 -28.85 31.80
CA GLN A 160 10.97 -28.70 33.06
C GLN A 160 11.23 -30.02 33.79
N GLU A 161 10.68 -31.13 33.29
CA GLU A 161 10.93 -32.51 33.73
C GLU A 161 11.97 -33.19 32.82
#